data_AF-A0A812V6Z1-F1
#
_entry.id   AF-A0A812V6Z1-F1
#
_cell.length_a   1.000
_cell.length_b   1.000
_cell.length_c   1.000
_cell.angle_alpha   90.00
_cell.angle_beta   90.00
_cell.angle_gamma   90.00
#
_symmetry.space_group_name_H-M   'P 1'
#
loop_
_entity.id
_entity.type
_entity.pdbx_description
1 polymer ?
#
loop_
_entity_poly.entity_id
_entity_poly.type
_entity_poly.pdbx_seq_one_letter_code
_entity_poly.pdbx_strand_id
1 'polypeptide(L)'
;MTTRALAMGLRPGFYMNNYICAESSPRGGVGGEIYMRNMRGSVEFLVEHGFQYIKIDSGSVYNDLQLWSDLLEATGSPIAIENCHQGGQEPNATWCPFDLFRTAGDLHSVGLDVELLATAAALNQSRVGCWAYPDTLDASALPAMRSQFGAYAVMSAPLMLSFDILDDGKLLEVWDIITNEEVIQVNQRWAGAAGRLLRKWSPHAGHERLFAWAQPCGPAEENASGWAYDADRQQVTWRGRCLSWADGAAILDCQQAERPSPGPRP
;
A
#
# COMPACT_ATOMS: atom_id res chain seq x y z
N MET A 1 7.95 -16.23 22.21
CA MET A 1 6.70 -15.90 21.47
C MET A 1 6.63 -16.73 20.20
N THR A 2 7.61 -16.60 19.29
CA THR A 2 7.72 -17.33 18.02
C THR A 2 7.62 -18.86 18.17
N THR A 3 8.29 -19.46 19.15
CA THR A 3 8.18 -20.91 19.44
C THR A 3 6.73 -21.37 19.65
N ARG A 4 5.92 -20.57 20.37
CA ARG A 4 4.51 -20.89 20.62
C ARG A 4 3.68 -20.72 19.36
N ALA A 5 3.92 -19.67 18.57
CA ALA A 5 3.25 -19.46 17.29
C ALA A 5 3.51 -20.63 16.32
N LEU A 6 4.78 -21.03 16.18
CA LEU A 6 5.18 -22.16 15.35
C LEU A 6 4.56 -23.48 15.83
N ALA A 7 4.50 -23.72 17.14
CA ALA A 7 3.83 -24.90 17.70
C ALA A 7 2.32 -24.95 17.40
N MET A 8 1.71 -23.81 17.09
CA MET A 8 0.31 -23.68 16.65
C MET A 8 0.15 -23.69 15.13
N GLY A 9 1.23 -23.91 14.36
CA GLY A 9 1.22 -23.86 12.90
C GLY A 9 1.14 -22.44 12.31
N LEU A 10 1.32 -21.40 13.14
CA LEU A 10 1.33 -20.01 12.70
C LEU A 10 2.73 -19.60 12.22
N ARG A 11 2.77 -18.59 11.35
CA ARG A 11 4.02 -17.98 10.86
C ARG A 11 4.24 -16.63 11.54
N PRO A 12 5.13 -16.51 12.53
CA PRO A 12 5.34 -15.25 13.24
C PRO A 12 6.08 -14.24 12.35
N GLY A 13 5.55 -13.01 12.29
CA GLY A 13 6.18 -11.88 11.62
C GLY A 13 6.86 -10.89 12.55
N PHE A 14 7.83 -10.16 12.02
CA PHE A 14 8.48 -9.03 12.69
C PHE A 14 8.31 -7.75 11.86
N TYR A 15 8.44 -6.60 12.51
CA TYR A 15 8.30 -5.30 11.89
C TYR A 15 9.60 -4.51 12.08
N MET A 16 10.13 -3.93 11.00
CA MET A 16 11.32 -3.08 11.01
C MET A 16 11.08 -1.74 10.31
N ASN A 17 12.01 -0.82 10.55
CA ASN A 17 12.05 0.51 9.93
C ASN A 17 10.88 1.44 10.30
N ASN A 18 10.35 1.38 11.52
CA ASN A 18 9.30 2.33 11.91
C ASN A 18 9.77 3.78 11.83
N TYR A 19 8.82 4.66 11.60
CA TYR A 19 8.97 6.11 11.67
C TYR A 19 9.17 6.66 13.10
N ILE A 20 9.05 5.83 14.15
CA ILE A 20 9.13 6.26 15.55
C ILE A 20 10.60 6.36 15.98
N CYS A 21 11.39 5.37 15.60
CA CYS A 21 12.83 5.32 15.75
C CYS A 21 13.41 6.09 14.57
N ALA A 22 13.74 7.37 14.76
CA ALA A 22 14.37 8.22 13.74
C ALA A 22 15.80 7.73 13.41
N GLU A 23 15.89 6.58 12.71
CA GLU A 23 17.13 5.94 12.34
C GLU A 23 17.82 6.76 11.25
N SER A 24 18.79 7.57 11.68
CA SER A 24 19.64 8.35 10.78
C SER A 24 20.68 7.48 10.08
N SER A 25 21.26 8.03 9.01
CA SER A 25 22.38 7.40 8.28
C SER A 25 23.49 6.94 9.24
N PRO A 26 23.91 5.66 9.21
CA PRO A 26 24.96 5.17 10.09
C PRO A 26 26.31 5.82 9.75
N ARG A 27 27.23 5.83 10.71
CA ARG A 27 28.61 6.28 10.45
C ARG A 27 29.23 5.41 9.35
N GLY A 28 29.74 6.06 8.31
CA GLY A 28 30.22 5.41 7.09
C GLY A 28 29.21 5.38 5.94
N GLY A 29 27.98 5.88 6.16
CA GLY A 29 26.94 6.00 5.13
C GLY A 29 26.22 4.69 4.83
N VAL A 30 25.18 4.79 3.99
CA VAL A 30 24.48 3.63 3.41
C VAL A 30 25.49 2.81 2.59
N GLY A 31 25.48 1.50 2.78
CA GLY A 31 26.47 0.57 2.20
C GLY A 31 27.81 0.49 2.94
N GLY A 32 28.04 1.34 3.96
CA GLY A 32 29.24 1.28 4.80
C GLY A 32 29.27 0.09 5.77
N GLU A 33 30.39 -0.07 6.49
CA GLU A 33 30.59 -1.21 7.41
C GLU A 33 29.50 -1.31 8.50
N ILE A 34 29.14 -0.19 9.13
CA ILE A 34 28.11 -0.19 10.18
C ILE A 34 26.73 -0.48 9.59
N TYR A 35 26.42 0.05 8.41
CA TYR A 35 25.19 -0.24 7.70
C TYR A 35 25.05 -1.75 7.46
N MET A 36 26.09 -2.37 6.89
CA MET A 36 26.12 -3.80 6.61
C MET A 36 26.07 -4.65 7.88
N ARG A 37 26.75 -4.23 8.95
CA ARG A 37 26.68 -4.91 10.25
C ARG A 37 25.28 -4.90 10.82
N ASN A 38 24.57 -3.77 10.74
CA ASN A 38 23.22 -3.65 11.27
C ASN A 38 22.22 -4.46 10.44
N MET A 39 22.32 -4.45 9.11
CA MET A 39 21.51 -5.30 8.22
C MET A 39 21.71 -6.79 8.52
N ARG A 40 22.97 -7.24 8.62
CA ARG A 40 23.29 -8.64 8.96
C ARG A 40 22.80 -9.04 10.34
N GLY A 41 23.05 -8.21 11.36
CA GLY A 41 22.58 -8.47 12.72
C GLY A 41 21.05 -8.53 12.81
N SER A 42 20.35 -7.73 12.00
CA SER A 42 18.89 -7.78 11.91
C SER A 42 18.40 -9.11 11.30
N VAL A 43 19.06 -9.59 10.24
CA VAL A 43 18.78 -10.92 9.66
C VAL A 43 19.10 -12.05 10.64
N GLU A 44 20.25 -12.00 11.31
CA GLU A 44 20.65 -12.96 12.34
C GLU A 44 19.61 -13.02 13.47
N PHE A 45 19.12 -11.86 13.93
CA PHE A 45 18.07 -11.78 14.93
C PHE A 45 16.79 -12.50 14.48
N LEU A 46 16.33 -12.26 13.25
CA LEU A 46 15.12 -12.89 12.72
C LEU A 46 15.25 -14.43 12.70
N VAL A 47 16.40 -14.93 12.22
CA VAL A 47 16.69 -16.36 12.14
C VAL A 47 16.79 -16.99 13.52
N GLU A 48 17.60 -16.41 14.41
CA GLU A 48 17.82 -16.91 15.77
C GLU A 48 16.49 -17.03 16.55
N HIS A 49 15.60 -16.06 16.35
CA HIS A 49 14.33 -16.01 17.05
C HIS A 49 13.20 -16.71 16.30
N GLY A 50 13.45 -17.33 15.14
CA GLY A 50 12.48 -18.14 14.41
C GLY A 50 11.32 -17.35 13.81
N PHE A 51 11.56 -16.11 13.37
CA PHE A 51 10.59 -15.38 12.55
C PHE A 51 10.53 -15.95 11.13
N GLN A 52 9.37 -15.85 10.48
CA GLN A 52 9.12 -16.36 9.12
C GLN A 52 8.57 -15.29 8.17
N TYR A 53 8.53 -14.05 8.63
CA TYR A 53 8.01 -12.91 7.90
C TYR A 53 8.62 -11.62 8.43
N ILE A 54 8.90 -10.65 7.57
CA ILE A 54 9.32 -9.32 7.94
C ILE A 54 8.57 -8.25 7.14
N LYS A 55 7.97 -7.29 7.84
CA LYS A 55 7.50 -6.02 7.29
C LYS A 55 8.62 -4.99 7.34
N ILE A 56 8.98 -4.44 6.19
CA ILE A 56 10.01 -3.41 6.05
C ILE A 56 9.33 -2.12 5.62
N ASP A 57 9.20 -1.21 6.58
CA ASP A 57 8.62 0.12 6.35
C ASP A 57 9.66 1.10 5.78
N SER A 58 9.21 2.23 5.26
CA SER A 58 10.09 3.25 4.63
C SER A 58 10.72 4.23 5.61
N GLY A 59 10.48 4.08 6.92
CA GLY A 59 10.87 5.04 7.96
C GLY A 59 12.34 5.06 8.35
N SER A 60 13.20 4.25 7.73
CA SER A 60 14.63 4.18 8.03
C SER A 60 15.53 4.32 6.79
N VAL A 61 16.84 4.20 6.98
CA VAL A 61 17.82 4.11 5.90
C VAL A 61 18.06 2.67 5.39
N TYR A 62 17.53 1.65 6.07
CA TYR A 62 17.69 0.23 5.76
C TYR A 62 16.64 -0.28 4.76
N ASN A 63 16.47 0.48 3.67
CA ASN A 63 15.41 0.29 2.67
C ASN A 63 15.89 -0.46 1.40
N ASP A 64 17.09 -1.05 1.43
CA ASP A 64 17.61 -1.84 0.31
C ASP A 64 16.99 -3.24 0.35
N LEU A 65 15.84 -3.38 -0.33
CA LEU A 65 15.08 -4.62 -0.38
C LEU A 65 15.82 -5.76 -1.10
N GLN A 66 16.72 -5.43 -2.05
CA GLN A 66 17.54 -6.45 -2.68
C GLN A 66 18.54 -7.02 -1.68
N LEU A 67 19.21 -6.16 -0.91
CA LEU A 67 20.13 -6.60 0.13
C LEU A 67 19.43 -7.42 1.22
N TRP A 68 18.21 -7.04 1.61
CA TRP A 68 17.39 -7.86 2.51
C TRP A 68 17.17 -9.27 1.96
N SER A 69 16.73 -9.38 0.71
CA SER A 69 16.52 -10.68 0.03
C SER A 69 17.81 -11.49 -0.03
N ASP A 70 18.91 -10.90 -0.49
CA ASP A 70 20.20 -11.59 -0.63
C ASP A 70 20.71 -12.12 0.71
N LEU A 71 20.59 -11.32 1.78
CA LEU A 71 21.02 -11.73 3.12
C LEU A 71 20.12 -12.83 3.69
N LEU A 72 18.80 -12.74 3.50
CA LEU A 72 17.85 -13.75 3.98
C LEU A 72 18.02 -15.08 3.23
N GLU A 73 18.16 -15.04 1.90
CA GLU A 73 18.42 -16.21 1.06
C GLU A 73 19.71 -16.94 1.48
N ALA A 74 20.78 -16.18 1.79
CA ALA A 74 22.05 -16.74 2.25
C ALA A 74 21.93 -17.52 3.57
N THR A 75 20.89 -17.28 4.37
CA THR A 75 20.64 -18.04 5.61
C THR A 75 19.97 -19.39 5.35
N GLY A 76 19.33 -19.58 4.19
CA GLY A 76 18.47 -20.73 3.90
C GLY A 76 17.16 -20.77 4.70
N SER A 77 16.84 -19.74 5.47
CA SER A 77 15.60 -19.65 6.25
C SER A 77 14.46 -19.06 5.38
N PRO A 78 13.27 -19.68 5.33
CA PRO A 78 12.15 -19.19 4.53
C PRO A 78 11.44 -18.02 5.24
N ILE A 79 12.00 -16.83 5.14
CA ILE A 79 11.45 -15.60 5.72
C ILE A 79 10.90 -14.75 4.57
N ALA A 80 9.59 -14.56 4.55
CA ALA A 80 8.93 -13.73 3.53
C ALA A 80 9.12 -12.24 3.82
N ILE A 81 9.22 -11.43 2.77
CA ILE A 81 9.45 -9.98 2.86
C ILE A 81 8.20 -9.23 2.39
N GLU A 82 7.74 -8.32 3.24
CA GLU A 82 6.76 -7.29 2.91
C GLU A 82 7.47 -5.94 2.69
N ASN A 83 7.32 -5.43 1.48
CA ASN A 83 7.69 -4.08 1.12
C ASN A 83 6.57 -3.10 1.50
N CYS A 84 6.79 -2.28 2.52
CA CYS A 84 5.85 -1.28 3.00
C CYS A 84 6.28 0.17 2.64
N HIS A 85 6.82 0.38 1.43
CA HIS A 85 7.27 1.72 0.97
C HIS A 85 6.16 2.56 0.34
N GLN A 86 4.89 2.28 0.65
CA GLN A 86 3.74 3.10 0.26
C GLN A 86 3.64 3.41 -1.25
N GLY A 87 3.87 2.41 -2.11
CA GLY A 87 3.92 2.57 -3.57
C GLY A 87 5.26 3.08 -4.14
N GLY A 88 6.26 3.34 -3.29
CA GLY A 88 7.50 4.01 -3.70
C GLY A 88 8.55 3.07 -4.30
N GLN A 89 8.49 1.78 -3.97
CA GLN A 89 9.42 0.75 -4.45
C GLN A 89 8.66 -0.39 -5.17
N GLU A 90 7.89 -0.05 -6.19
CA GLU A 90 7.15 -1.04 -6.99
C GLU A 90 8.09 -2.00 -7.75
N PRO A 91 7.73 -3.29 -7.86
CA PRO A 91 8.49 -4.25 -8.65
C PRO A 91 8.42 -3.95 -10.15
N ASN A 92 9.31 -4.59 -10.90
CA ASN A 92 9.27 -4.57 -12.36
C ASN A 92 9.28 -6.01 -12.91
N ALA A 93 9.37 -6.13 -14.24
CA ALA A 93 9.29 -7.42 -14.94
C ALA A 93 10.35 -8.44 -14.47
N THR A 94 11.52 -7.98 -14.03
CA THR A 94 12.66 -8.83 -13.65
C THR A 94 13.06 -8.69 -12.19
N TRP A 95 12.43 -7.79 -11.44
CA TRP A 95 12.82 -7.45 -10.08
C TRP A 95 11.61 -7.46 -9.16
N CYS A 96 11.64 -8.33 -8.16
CA CYS A 96 10.74 -8.33 -7.01
C CYS A 96 11.40 -9.16 -5.90
N PRO A 97 12.29 -8.55 -5.10
CA PRO A 97 13.01 -9.23 -4.02
C PRO A 97 12.14 -9.39 -2.75
N PHE A 98 10.81 -9.33 -2.90
CA PHE A 98 9.84 -9.37 -1.82
C PHE A 98 8.59 -10.13 -2.24
N ASP A 99 7.89 -10.72 -1.28
CA ASP A 99 6.72 -11.55 -1.53
C ASP A 99 5.45 -10.71 -1.74
N LEU A 100 5.39 -9.54 -1.12
CA LEU A 100 4.28 -8.60 -1.26
C LEU A 100 4.76 -7.15 -1.13
N PHE A 101 4.02 -6.24 -1.76
CA PHE A 101 4.35 -4.82 -1.80
C PHE A 101 3.12 -3.93 -1.69
N ARG A 102 3.23 -2.94 -0.82
CA ARG A 102 2.18 -1.95 -0.56
C ARG A 102 2.12 -0.96 -1.72
N THR A 103 0.92 -0.71 -2.22
CA THR A 103 0.72 0.16 -3.38
C THR A 103 0.33 1.59 -3.03
N ALA A 104 -0.04 1.87 -1.78
CA ALA A 104 -0.49 3.19 -1.32
C ALA A 104 -0.02 3.48 0.12
N GLY A 105 -0.28 4.69 0.63
CA GLY A 105 -0.17 4.98 2.06
C GLY A 105 -1.18 4.18 2.89
N ASP A 106 -1.16 4.35 4.21
CA ASP A 106 -2.03 3.61 5.12
C ASP A 106 -3.52 3.87 4.86
N LEU A 107 -4.36 2.83 4.98
CA LEU A 107 -5.80 2.88 4.68
C LEU A 107 -6.52 4.03 5.37
N HIS A 108 -6.23 4.24 6.65
CA HIS A 108 -6.86 5.30 7.45
C HIS A 108 -6.43 6.71 7.05
N SER A 109 -5.32 6.84 6.34
CA SER A 109 -4.77 8.11 5.86
C SER A 109 -5.26 8.45 4.46
N VAL A 110 -5.29 7.47 3.55
CA VAL A 110 -5.63 7.72 2.13
C VAL A 110 -7.07 7.35 1.75
N GLY A 111 -7.71 6.45 2.51
CA GLY A 111 -9.05 5.95 2.26
C GLY A 111 -9.13 4.83 1.22
N LEU A 112 -10.17 4.00 1.34
CA LEU A 112 -10.36 2.77 0.57
C LEU A 112 -10.34 2.98 -0.95
N ASP A 113 -10.99 4.04 -1.46
CA ASP A 113 -11.05 4.30 -2.90
C ASP A 113 -9.65 4.55 -3.50
N VAL A 114 -8.80 5.27 -2.78
CA VAL A 114 -7.44 5.59 -3.21
C VAL A 114 -6.58 4.33 -3.24
N GLU A 115 -6.65 3.50 -2.20
CA GLU A 115 -5.90 2.25 -2.13
C GLU A 115 -6.31 1.24 -3.20
N LEU A 116 -7.61 1.08 -3.43
CA LEU A 116 -8.13 0.17 -4.45
C LEU A 116 -7.69 0.60 -5.85
N LEU A 117 -7.73 1.91 -6.13
CA LEU A 117 -7.28 2.43 -7.43
C LEU A 117 -5.76 2.35 -7.61
N ALA A 118 -4.99 2.59 -6.55
CA ALA A 118 -3.54 2.39 -6.52
C ALA A 118 -3.17 0.93 -6.79
N THR A 119 -3.81 0.00 -6.07
CA THR A 119 -3.59 -1.44 -6.26
C THR A 119 -3.96 -1.86 -7.68
N ALA A 120 -5.12 -1.40 -8.17
CA ALA A 120 -5.58 -1.67 -9.53
C ALA A 120 -4.56 -1.27 -10.61
N ALA A 121 -3.81 -0.19 -10.39
CA ALA A 121 -2.76 0.28 -11.30
C ALA A 121 -1.51 -0.62 -11.28
N ALA A 122 -1.26 -1.35 -10.19
CA ALA A 122 -0.11 -2.22 -10.00
C ALA A 122 -0.41 -3.73 -10.18
N LEU A 123 -1.67 -4.13 -10.43
CA LEU A 123 -2.04 -5.56 -10.58
C LEU A 123 -1.26 -6.29 -11.67
N ASN A 124 -0.83 -5.59 -12.73
CA ASN A 124 -0.02 -6.19 -13.79
C ASN A 124 1.41 -6.56 -13.35
N GLN A 125 1.87 -6.04 -12.22
CA GLN A 125 3.15 -6.39 -11.62
C GLN A 125 3.03 -7.58 -10.66
N SER A 126 1.80 -7.91 -10.23
CA SER A 126 1.54 -9.04 -9.35
C SER A 126 1.68 -10.38 -10.06
N ARG A 127 2.29 -11.33 -9.38
CA ARG A 127 2.56 -12.70 -9.86
C ARG A 127 2.79 -13.62 -8.68
N VAL A 128 2.85 -14.93 -8.94
CA VAL A 128 3.21 -15.92 -7.91
C VAL A 128 4.53 -15.52 -7.24
N GLY A 129 4.49 -15.27 -5.93
CA GLY A 129 5.63 -14.84 -5.12
C GLY A 129 5.89 -13.33 -5.12
N CYS A 130 4.97 -12.49 -5.61
CA CYS A 130 5.11 -11.03 -5.62
C CYS A 130 3.73 -10.37 -5.76
N TRP A 131 3.11 -9.94 -4.65
CA TRP A 131 1.70 -9.52 -4.62
C TRP A 131 1.52 -8.05 -4.25
N ALA A 132 0.87 -7.29 -5.12
CA ALA A 132 0.40 -5.93 -4.82
C ALA A 132 -0.69 -5.99 -3.76
N TYR A 133 -0.71 -5.05 -2.82
CA TYR A 133 -1.80 -4.99 -1.86
C TYR A 133 -2.16 -3.59 -1.33
N PRO A 134 -3.47 -3.35 -1.11
CA PRO A 134 -4.06 -2.13 -0.54
C PRO A 134 -4.11 -2.16 1.01
N ASP A 135 -3.00 -2.43 1.69
CA ASP A 135 -2.99 -2.46 3.16
C ASP A 135 -3.90 -3.54 3.81
N THR A 136 -4.32 -3.33 5.05
CA THR A 136 -5.06 -4.28 5.89
C THR A 136 -6.58 -4.13 5.78
N LEU A 137 -7.30 -5.18 6.19
CA LEU A 137 -8.76 -5.22 6.28
C LEU A 137 -9.22 -4.56 7.58
N ASP A 138 -10.05 -3.52 7.45
CA ASP A 138 -10.59 -2.75 8.57
C ASP A 138 -12.06 -3.13 8.84
N ALA A 139 -12.31 -3.61 10.06
CA ALA A 139 -13.65 -3.99 10.52
C ALA A 139 -14.48 -2.81 11.04
N SER A 140 -14.06 -1.56 10.85
CA SER A 140 -14.75 -0.38 11.39
C SER A 140 -16.14 -0.10 10.77
N ALA A 141 -16.43 -0.62 9.56
CA ALA A 141 -17.73 -0.45 8.92
C ALA A 141 -18.13 -1.66 8.04
N LEU A 142 -19.22 -2.35 8.40
CA LEU A 142 -19.68 -3.58 7.73
C LEU A 142 -19.85 -3.51 6.21
N PRO A 143 -20.58 -2.53 5.63
CA PRO A 143 -20.74 -2.45 4.18
C PRO A 143 -19.40 -2.21 3.46
N ALA A 144 -18.52 -1.42 4.06
CA ALA A 144 -17.19 -1.18 3.53
C ALA A 144 -16.34 -2.45 3.60
N MET A 145 -16.39 -3.19 4.71
CA MET A 145 -15.64 -4.43 4.92
C MET A 145 -16.03 -5.53 3.93
N ARG A 146 -17.32 -5.70 3.60
CA ARG A 146 -17.75 -6.65 2.55
C ARG A 146 -17.14 -6.32 1.19
N SER A 147 -17.20 -5.06 0.79
CA SER A 147 -16.61 -4.57 -0.46
C SER A 147 -15.10 -4.70 -0.46
N GLN A 148 -14.45 -4.34 0.65
CA GLN A 148 -13.00 -4.42 0.84
C GLN A 148 -12.52 -5.87 0.70
N PHE A 149 -13.12 -6.80 1.46
CA PHE A 149 -12.77 -8.22 1.42
C PHE A 149 -12.96 -8.82 0.02
N GLY A 150 -14.08 -8.53 -0.64
CA GLY A 150 -14.35 -8.98 -2.01
C GLY A 150 -13.36 -8.40 -3.03
N ALA A 151 -13.03 -7.12 -2.92
CA ALA A 151 -12.07 -6.48 -3.81
C ALA A 151 -10.67 -7.07 -3.64
N TYR A 152 -10.20 -7.24 -2.39
CA TYR A 152 -8.87 -7.77 -2.10
C TYR A 152 -8.76 -9.22 -2.57
N ALA A 153 -9.85 -9.99 -2.45
CA ALA A 153 -9.92 -11.35 -2.96
C ALA A 153 -9.74 -11.41 -4.48
N VAL A 154 -10.50 -10.61 -5.24
CA VAL A 154 -10.40 -10.56 -6.72
C VAL A 154 -9.04 -10.04 -7.20
N MET A 155 -8.41 -9.15 -6.42
CA MET A 155 -7.08 -8.61 -6.69
C MET A 155 -5.94 -9.57 -6.32
N SER A 156 -6.23 -10.77 -5.79
CA SER A 156 -5.24 -11.68 -5.22
C SER A 156 -4.31 -11.02 -4.18
N ALA A 157 -4.81 -9.99 -3.49
CA ALA A 157 -4.09 -9.31 -2.44
C ALA A 157 -4.07 -10.16 -1.15
N PRO A 158 -3.06 -10.06 -0.28
CA PRO A 158 -3.09 -10.65 1.04
C PRO A 158 -4.32 -10.18 1.84
N LEU A 159 -4.97 -11.12 2.52
CA LEU A 159 -6.13 -10.86 3.38
C LEU A 159 -5.67 -10.70 4.82
N MET A 160 -5.15 -9.52 5.17
CA MET A 160 -4.54 -9.24 6.47
C MET A 160 -5.52 -8.49 7.38
N LEU A 161 -5.91 -9.08 8.51
CA LEU A 161 -6.82 -8.45 9.48
C LEU A 161 -6.04 -7.47 10.38
N SER A 162 -6.58 -6.27 10.64
CA SER A 162 -5.95 -5.25 11.52
C SER A 162 -6.75 -4.88 12.76
N PHE A 163 -7.80 -5.64 13.10
CA PHE A 163 -8.59 -5.43 14.31
C PHE A 163 -8.27 -6.46 15.39
N ASP A 164 -8.68 -6.16 16.62
CA ASP A 164 -8.56 -7.10 17.75
C ASP A 164 -9.49 -8.29 17.56
N ILE A 165 -8.92 -9.45 17.22
CA ILE A 165 -9.66 -10.69 17.05
C ILE A 165 -10.17 -11.29 18.37
N LEU A 166 -9.79 -10.73 19.52
CA LEU A 166 -10.32 -11.11 20.83
C LEU A 166 -11.52 -10.24 21.24
N ASP A 167 -11.84 -9.20 20.48
CA ASP A 167 -13.06 -8.42 20.64
C ASP A 167 -14.21 -9.11 19.91
N ASP A 168 -14.96 -9.95 20.64
CA ASP A 168 -16.14 -10.65 20.12
C ASP A 168 -17.15 -9.71 19.45
N GLY A 169 -17.26 -8.46 19.94
CA GLY A 169 -18.17 -7.48 19.37
C GLY A 169 -17.83 -7.14 17.93
N LYS A 170 -16.53 -6.99 17.63
CA LYS A 170 -16.03 -6.76 16.26
C LYS A 170 -15.96 -8.03 15.45
N LEU A 171 -15.42 -9.11 16.03
CA LEU A 171 -15.17 -10.36 15.31
C LEU A 171 -16.48 -10.98 14.81
N LEU A 172 -17.50 -11.08 15.66
CA LEU A 172 -18.78 -11.70 15.31
C LEU A 172 -19.53 -10.90 14.24
N GLU A 173 -19.34 -9.58 14.21
CA GLU A 173 -19.97 -8.69 13.23
C GLU A 173 -19.47 -8.96 11.81
N VAL A 174 -18.19 -9.31 11.64
CA VAL A 174 -17.56 -9.56 10.33
C VAL A 174 -17.29 -11.04 10.03
N TRP A 175 -17.70 -11.95 10.93
CA TRP A 175 -17.35 -13.37 10.84
C TRP A 175 -17.79 -14.00 9.53
N ASP A 176 -19.03 -13.75 9.11
CA ASP A 176 -19.60 -14.25 7.85
C ASP A 176 -18.83 -13.77 6.60
N ILE A 177 -18.14 -12.63 6.72
CA ILE A 177 -17.31 -12.05 5.66
C ILE A 177 -15.96 -12.75 5.63
N ILE A 178 -15.23 -12.73 6.76
CA ILE A 178 -13.83 -13.17 6.80
C ILE A 178 -13.68 -14.70 6.76
N THR A 179 -14.75 -15.46 7.03
CA THR A 179 -14.78 -16.92 6.89
C THR A 179 -15.49 -17.39 5.62
N ASN A 180 -15.78 -16.49 4.67
CA ASN A 180 -16.42 -16.89 3.42
C ASN A 180 -15.45 -17.70 2.54
N GLU A 181 -15.61 -19.03 2.56
CA GLU A 181 -14.73 -19.95 1.84
C GLU A 181 -14.72 -19.73 0.33
N GLU A 182 -15.85 -19.35 -0.27
CA GLU A 182 -15.93 -19.10 -1.72
C GLU A 182 -15.07 -17.91 -2.13
N VAL A 183 -15.14 -16.82 -1.36
CA VAL A 183 -14.33 -15.61 -1.60
C VAL A 183 -12.85 -15.89 -1.32
N ILE A 184 -12.53 -16.62 -0.26
CA ILE A 184 -11.15 -17.04 0.03
C ILE A 184 -10.61 -17.92 -1.11
N GLN A 185 -11.41 -18.84 -1.65
CA GLN A 185 -10.99 -19.67 -2.78
C GLN A 185 -10.71 -18.86 -4.03
N VAL A 186 -11.47 -17.79 -4.30
CA VAL A 186 -11.14 -16.84 -5.38
C VAL A 186 -9.77 -16.23 -5.16
N ASN A 187 -9.48 -15.75 -3.94
CA ASN A 187 -8.19 -15.16 -3.60
C ASN A 187 -7.01 -16.14 -3.76
N GLN A 188 -7.18 -17.37 -3.25
CA GLN A 188 -6.13 -18.38 -3.22
C GLN A 188 -5.90 -19.08 -4.57
N ARG A 189 -6.80 -18.88 -5.55
CA ARG A 189 -6.70 -19.46 -6.87
C ARG A 189 -6.07 -18.49 -7.87
N TRP A 190 -4.77 -18.65 -8.10
CA TRP A 190 -4.09 -17.93 -9.18
C TRP A 190 -4.66 -18.33 -10.54
N ALA A 191 -5.32 -17.38 -11.21
CA ALA A 191 -5.91 -17.57 -12.53
C ALA A 191 -5.01 -17.10 -13.69
N GLY A 192 -3.72 -16.84 -13.42
CA GLY A 192 -2.77 -16.27 -14.38
C GLY A 192 -2.66 -14.74 -14.34
N ALA A 193 -3.51 -14.06 -13.57
CA ALA A 193 -3.45 -12.61 -13.33
C ALA A 193 -4.14 -12.25 -12.00
N ALA A 194 -3.73 -11.14 -11.38
CA ALA A 194 -4.27 -10.60 -10.13
C ALA A 194 -5.55 -9.78 -10.35
N GLY A 195 -6.40 -10.20 -11.30
CA GLY A 195 -7.51 -9.39 -11.78
C GLY A 195 -7.07 -8.17 -12.61
N ARG A 196 -8.05 -7.36 -13.03
CA ARG A 196 -7.83 -6.11 -13.77
C ARG A 196 -9.02 -5.18 -13.61
N LEU A 197 -8.76 -3.90 -13.37
CA LEU A 197 -9.79 -2.86 -13.48
C LEU A 197 -10.20 -2.68 -14.95
N LEU A 198 -11.42 -3.09 -15.29
CA LEU A 198 -11.95 -2.96 -16.65
C LEU A 198 -12.45 -1.55 -16.95
N ARG A 199 -13.10 -0.93 -15.96
CA ARG A 199 -13.73 0.38 -16.09
C ARG A 199 -13.86 1.01 -14.72
N LYS A 200 -13.67 2.33 -14.68
CA LYS A 200 -14.08 3.19 -13.57
C LYS A 200 -15.22 4.08 -14.03
N TRP A 201 -16.13 4.37 -13.13
CA TRP A 201 -17.20 5.34 -13.35
C TRP A 201 -16.92 6.55 -12.46
N SER A 202 -17.18 7.74 -12.99
CA SER A 202 -17.27 8.91 -12.13
C SER A 202 -18.54 8.77 -11.30
N PRO A 203 -18.48 8.88 -9.96
CA PRO A 203 -19.67 8.92 -9.13
C PRO A 203 -20.52 10.17 -9.40
N HIS A 204 -19.93 11.15 -10.08
CA HIS A 204 -20.53 12.40 -10.51
C HIS A 204 -20.84 12.40 -11.99
N ALA A 205 -21.90 13.12 -12.39
CA ALA A 205 -22.20 13.30 -13.80
C ALA A 205 -21.04 14.02 -14.51
N GLY A 206 -20.79 13.73 -15.78
CA GLY A 206 -19.62 14.28 -16.50
C GLY A 206 -19.59 15.82 -16.65
N HIS A 207 -20.65 16.51 -16.23
CA HIS A 207 -20.76 17.96 -16.19
C HIS A 207 -20.62 18.54 -14.77
N GLU A 208 -20.65 17.70 -13.73
CA GLU A 208 -20.37 18.14 -12.36
C GLU A 208 -18.88 18.40 -12.22
N ARG A 209 -18.57 19.55 -11.61
CA ARG A 209 -17.19 19.90 -11.28
C ARG A 209 -16.72 18.96 -10.18
N LEU A 210 -15.89 18.01 -10.56
CA LEU A 210 -15.14 17.19 -9.64
C LEU A 210 -14.02 18.04 -9.03
N PHE A 211 -14.02 18.13 -7.71
CA PHE A 211 -12.89 18.68 -6.98
C PHE A 211 -12.04 17.49 -6.55
N ALA A 212 -10.77 17.47 -6.94
CA ALA A 212 -9.80 16.66 -6.20
C ALA A 212 -9.78 17.22 -4.78
N TRP A 213 -10.30 16.48 -3.82
CA TRP A 213 -10.10 16.81 -2.41
C TRP A 213 -8.69 16.34 -2.07
N ALA A 214 -7.88 17.27 -1.59
CA ALA A 214 -6.52 17.03 -1.16
C ALA A 214 -6.44 17.37 0.33
N GLN A 215 -5.83 16.49 1.12
CA GLN A 215 -5.50 16.80 2.50
C GLN A 215 -4.13 17.50 2.54
N PRO A 216 -3.91 18.49 3.42
CA PRO A 216 -2.58 19.06 3.61
C PRO A 216 -1.59 17.95 3.98
N CYS A 217 -0.51 17.83 3.21
CA CYS A 217 0.54 16.85 3.49
C CYS A 217 1.14 17.11 4.87
N GLY A 218 1.08 16.11 5.74
CA GLY A 218 1.84 16.10 6.98
C GLY A 218 3.33 15.85 6.73
N PRO A 219 4.20 16.16 7.71
CA PRO A 219 5.64 15.89 7.58
C PRO A 219 6.01 14.41 7.41
N ALA A 220 5.07 13.48 7.69
CA ALA A 220 5.22 12.06 7.41
C ALA A 220 4.87 11.67 5.94
N GLU A 221 4.14 12.54 5.24
CA GLU A 221 3.54 12.29 3.92
C GLU A 221 4.33 12.95 2.77
N GLU A 222 5.33 13.78 3.08
CA GLU A 222 6.23 14.40 2.08
C GLU A 222 7.02 13.37 1.25
N ASN A 223 7.17 12.16 1.78
CA ASN A 223 7.80 11.03 1.10
C ASN A 223 6.80 10.02 0.51
N ALA A 224 5.48 10.25 0.66
CA ALA A 224 4.47 9.37 0.11
C ALA A 224 4.40 9.50 -1.42
N SER A 225 4.61 8.38 -2.11
CA SER A 225 4.37 8.22 -3.54
C SER A 225 2.92 7.83 -3.80
N GLY A 226 2.27 8.45 -4.77
CA GLY A 226 0.90 8.09 -5.10
C GLY A 226 0.28 8.95 -6.19
N TRP A 227 -1.01 9.26 -6.03
CA TRP A 227 -1.71 10.19 -6.93
C TRP A 227 -1.16 11.61 -6.75
N ALA A 228 -0.85 12.27 -7.86
CA ALA A 228 -0.46 13.68 -7.90
C ALA A 228 -1.21 14.41 -9.01
N TYR A 229 -1.32 15.72 -8.90
CA TYR A 229 -1.91 16.55 -9.95
C TYR A 229 -0.80 17.24 -10.77
N ASP A 230 -0.77 16.96 -12.06
CA ASP A 230 0.06 17.64 -13.05
C ASP A 230 -0.66 18.91 -13.48
N ALA A 231 -0.20 20.05 -12.98
CA ALA A 231 -0.81 21.36 -13.25
C ALA A 231 -0.64 21.79 -14.72
N ASP A 232 0.46 21.41 -15.38
CA ASP A 232 0.73 21.74 -16.78
C ASP A 232 -0.21 20.97 -17.71
N ARG A 233 -0.48 19.70 -17.40
CA ARG A 233 -1.37 18.83 -18.17
C ARG A 233 -2.81 18.85 -17.70
N GLN A 234 -3.08 19.50 -16.57
CA GLN A 234 -4.37 19.46 -15.86
C GLN A 234 -4.88 18.03 -15.64
N GLN A 235 -3.98 17.12 -15.24
CA GLN A 235 -4.28 15.69 -15.12
C GLN A 235 -3.81 15.12 -13.79
N VAL A 236 -4.60 14.23 -13.21
CA VAL A 236 -4.16 13.41 -12.08
C VAL A 236 -3.32 12.25 -12.60
N THR A 237 -2.09 12.12 -12.10
CA THR A 237 -1.08 11.13 -12.50
C THR A 237 -0.75 10.19 -11.32
N TRP A 238 -0.24 8.99 -11.63
CA TRP A 238 0.23 8.00 -10.67
C TRP A 238 1.76 8.10 -10.53
N ARG A 239 2.30 7.96 -9.31
CA ARG A 239 3.73 8.09 -8.92
C ARG A 239 4.28 9.51 -8.76
N GLY A 240 3.44 10.49 -8.42
CA GLY A 240 3.91 11.80 -7.97
C GLY A 240 4.07 11.87 -6.45
N ARG A 241 4.58 13.00 -5.96
CA ARG A 241 4.62 13.32 -4.53
C ARG A 241 3.30 13.98 -4.15
N CYS A 242 2.69 13.51 -3.05
CA CYS A 242 1.59 14.09 -2.26
C CYS A 242 0.76 15.23 -2.93
N LEU A 243 -0.56 15.06 -3.08
CA LEU A 243 -1.48 16.11 -3.57
C LEU A 243 -1.45 17.31 -2.63
N SER A 244 -0.63 18.33 -2.92
CA SER A 244 -0.59 19.55 -2.11
C SER A 244 -1.86 20.38 -2.35
N TRP A 245 -2.44 20.94 -1.30
CA TRP A 245 -3.54 21.91 -1.42
C TRP A 245 -3.19 23.08 -2.35
N ALA A 246 -1.90 23.47 -2.42
CA ALA A 246 -1.44 24.55 -3.28
C ALA A 246 -1.60 24.20 -4.77
N ASP A 247 -1.57 22.90 -5.11
CA ASP A 247 -1.73 22.40 -6.49
C ASP A 247 -3.16 21.86 -6.75
N GLY A 248 -3.91 21.52 -5.70
CA GLY A 248 -5.26 20.93 -5.76
C GLY A 248 -6.42 21.92 -5.59
N ALA A 249 -6.16 23.19 -5.25
CA ALA A 249 -7.20 24.20 -5.13
C ALA A 249 -7.58 24.77 -6.52
N ALA A 250 -8.65 24.23 -7.10
CA ALA A 250 -9.45 24.85 -8.15
C ALA A 250 -8.69 25.54 -9.31
N ILE A 251 -8.39 24.82 -10.40
CA ILE A 251 -8.22 25.51 -11.69
C ILE A 251 -9.61 25.82 -12.26
N LEU A 252 -10.19 26.90 -11.77
CA LEU A 252 -11.14 27.71 -12.51
C LEU A 252 -10.57 29.10 -12.59
N ASP A 253 -9.75 29.36 -13.61
CA ASP A 253 -9.75 30.72 -14.16
C ASP A 253 -10.84 30.79 -15.23
N CYS A 254 -12.08 30.88 -14.75
CA CYS A 254 -13.21 31.31 -15.57
C CYS A 254 -13.45 32.82 -15.37
N GLN A 255 -12.44 33.66 -15.58
CA GLN A 255 -12.68 35.09 -15.90
C GLN A 255 -12.97 35.35 -17.39
N GLN A 256 -13.29 34.32 -18.18
CA GLN A 256 -13.77 34.48 -19.57
C GLN A 256 -15.20 33.99 -19.82
N ALA A 257 -16.03 33.85 -18.79
CA ALA A 257 -17.47 33.75 -18.98
C ALA A 257 -18.09 35.16 -18.90
N GLU A 258 -18.77 35.53 -19.98
CA GLU A 258 -19.70 36.67 -20.11
C GLU A 258 -19.12 38.06 -20.43
N ARG A 259 -18.80 38.30 -21.71
CA ARG A 259 -19.25 39.56 -22.31
C ARG A 259 -20.67 39.35 -22.85
N PRO A 260 -21.68 40.12 -22.40
CA PRO A 260 -22.98 40.10 -23.05
C PRO A 260 -22.80 40.60 -24.49
N SER A 261 -23.35 39.88 -25.47
CA SER A 261 -23.51 40.40 -26.82
C SER A 261 -24.29 41.71 -26.76
N PRO A 262 -23.82 42.81 -27.38
CA PRO A 262 -24.63 44.02 -27.45
C PRO A 262 -25.86 43.69 -28.32
N GLY A 263 -27.04 43.75 -27.70
CA GLY A 263 -28.31 43.60 -28.41
C GLY A 263 -28.43 44.60 -29.57
N PRO A 264 -29.27 44.29 -30.57
CA PRO A 264 -29.45 45.17 -31.72
C PRO A 264 -30.06 46.50 -31.25
N ARG A 265 -29.40 47.60 -31.60
CA ARG A 265 -29.99 48.94 -31.43
C ARG A 265 -31.07 49.17 -32.49
N PRO A 266 -32.12 49.95 -32.18
CA PRO A 266 -33.22 50.26 -33.09
C PRO A 266 -32.76 50.98 -34.36
#